data_AF-A0A0D0CKD5-F1
#
_entry.id   AF-A0A0D0CKD5-F1
#
_cell.length_a   1.000
_cell.length_b   1.000
_cell.length_c   1.000
_cell.angle_alpha   90.00
_cell.angle_beta   90.00
_cell.angle_gamma   90.00
#
_symmetry.space_group_name_H-M   'P 1'
#
loop_
_entity.id
_entity.type
_entity.pdbx_description
1 polymer ?
#
loop_
_entity_poly.entity_id
_entity_poly.type
_entity_poly.pdbx_seq_one_letter_code
_entity_poly.pdbx_strand_id
1 'polypeptide(L)'
;MHNGFARYLKQLSYAPLEKPSRILELGSGTGAWSVEAATTYPSAHVIAADMTPPPTTISLPPNVNFRKMNFLDPFPFAPGSFDVVHMRFVMIHLPEPESYISRLASLLRSNGWLLLEEPDHILRDANRPVGPGVETLYREYYKYMRKQNVDPGVGARLKAMLEASKEFSEVNERIIPCFMNPKSTTGGSPQFHAERFNE
;
A
#
# COMPACT_ATOMS: atom_id res chain seq x y z
N MET A 1 -0.07 10.26 -5.53
CA MET A 1 0.83 9.43 -4.68
C MET A 1 1.51 8.34 -5.49
N HIS A 2 0.77 7.45 -6.16
CA HIS A 2 1.32 6.33 -6.95
C HIS A 2 2.48 6.72 -7.89
N ASN A 3 2.34 7.75 -8.74
CA ASN A 3 3.40 8.17 -9.67
C ASN A 3 4.74 8.50 -8.99
N GLY A 4 4.72 8.96 -7.74
CA GLY A 4 5.94 9.18 -6.95
C GLY A 4 6.62 7.86 -6.58
N PHE A 5 5.83 6.89 -6.11
CA PHE A 5 6.30 5.52 -5.84
C PHE A 5 6.78 4.81 -7.11
N ALA A 6 6.06 4.90 -8.23
CA ALA A 6 6.48 4.28 -9.48
C ALA A 6 7.87 4.76 -9.92
N ARG A 7 8.13 6.07 -9.84
CA ARG A 7 9.45 6.66 -10.13
C ARG A 7 10.54 6.23 -9.14
N TYR A 8 10.17 6.09 -7.87
CA TYR A 8 11.10 5.72 -6.80
C TYR A 8 11.46 4.23 -6.84
N LEU A 9 10.47 3.35 -6.96
CA LEU A 9 10.61 1.90 -7.01
C LEU A 9 11.13 1.40 -8.37
N LYS A 10 10.86 2.15 -9.45
CA LYS A 10 11.23 1.83 -10.85
C LYS A 10 10.65 0.52 -11.40
N GLN A 11 9.66 -0.03 -10.73
CA GLN A 11 8.92 -1.21 -11.16
C GLN A 11 7.54 -1.22 -10.48
N LEU A 12 6.60 -1.91 -11.12
CA LEU A 12 5.22 -2.03 -10.64
C LEU A 12 5.07 -2.99 -9.45
N SER A 13 5.84 -4.09 -9.45
CA SER A 13 5.79 -5.15 -8.43
C SER A 13 7.16 -5.79 -8.24
N TYR A 14 7.42 -6.29 -7.04
CA TYR A 14 8.58 -7.15 -6.72
C TYR A 14 8.27 -8.65 -6.87
N ALA A 15 6.99 -9.01 -6.99
CA ALA A 15 6.61 -10.39 -7.30
C ALA A 15 6.92 -10.69 -8.79
N PRO A 16 7.35 -11.91 -9.11
CA PRO A 16 7.66 -12.33 -10.49
C PRO A 16 6.38 -12.57 -11.30
N LEU A 17 5.62 -11.50 -11.56
CA LEU A 17 4.40 -11.54 -12.34
C LEU A 17 4.73 -11.69 -13.83
N GLU A 18 4.49 -12.87 -14.40
CA GLU A 18 4.76 -13.13 -15.83
C GLU A 18 3.66 -12.57 -16.74
N LYS A 19 2.49 -13.23 -16.78
CA LYS A 19 1.37 -12.89 -17.66
C LYS A 19 0.04 -13.04 -16.92
N PRO A 20 -0.22 -12.21 -15.88
CA PRO A 20 -1.50 -12.25 -15.20
C PRO A 20 -2.63 -11.96 -16.19
N SER A 21 -3.72 -12.69 -16.08
CA SER A 21 -4.93 -12.54 -16.90
C SER A 21 -6.01 -11.70 -16.21
N ARG A 22 -6.10 -11.78 -14.88
CA ARG A 22 -7.13 -11.07 -14.09
C ARG A 22 -6.50 -10.47 -12.84
N ILE A 23 -6.47 -9.14 -12.78
CA ILE A 23 -5.90 -8.36 -11.68
C ILE A 23 -7.03 -7.64 -10.95
N LEU A 24 -7.02 -7.66 -9.62
CA LEU A 24 -7.89 -6.87 -8.77
C LEU A 24 -7.04 -5.90 -7.95
N GLU A 25 -7.22 -4.60 -8.14
CA GLU A 25 -6.72 -3.57 -7.23
C GLU A 25 -7.86 -3.15 -6.29
N LEU A 26 -7.66 -3.35 -4.99
CA LEU A 26 -8.55 -2.87 -3.95
C LEU A 26 -7.96 -1.58 -3.34
N GLY A 27 -8.78 -0.53 -3.30
CA GLY A 27 -8.40 0.81 -2.84
C GLY A 27 -7.71 1.61 -3.95
N SER A 28 -8.20 1.46 -5.17
CA SER A 28 -7.56 2.03 -6.36
C SER A 28 -7.46 3.56 -6.35
N GLY A 29 -8.29 4.26 -5.56
CA GLY A 29 -8.27 5.72 -5.42
C GLY A 29 -8.35 6.42 -6.78
N THR A 30 -7.23 7.00 -7.21
CA THR A 30 -7.16 7.67 -8.53
C THR A 30 -7.10 6.72 -9.72
N GLY A 31 -6.95 5.41 -9.48
CA GLY A 31 -6.76 4.38 -10.51
C GLY A 31 -5.36 4.35 -11.13
N ALA A 32 -4.40 5.11 -10.60
CA ALA A 32 -3.11 5.29 -11.26
C ALA A 32 -2.30 3.99 -11.34
N TRP A 33 -2.33 3.16 -10.29
CA TRP A 33 -1.68 1.85 -10.32
C TRP A 33 -2.39 0.90 -11.29
N SER A 34 -3.73 0.86 -11.28
CA SER A 34 -4.51 0.09 -12.27
C SER A 34 -4.17 0.45 -13.72
N VAL A 35 -3.97 1.75 -14.01
CA VAL A 35 -3.57 2.22 -15.34
C VAL A 35 -2.17 1.72 -15.69
N GLU A 36 -1.21 1.81 -14.77
CA GLU A 36 0.15 1.28 -14.99
C GLU A 36 0.11 -0.24 -15.18
N ALA A 37 -0.59 -0.98 -14.33
CA ALA A 37 -0.77 -2.43 -14.44
C ALA A 37 -1.40 -2.86 -15.77
N ALA A 38 -2.45 -2.16 -16.21
CA ALA A 38 -3.09 -2.41 -17.50
C ALA A 38 -2.18 -2.11 -18.70
N THR A 39 -1.28 -1.14 -18.57
CA THR A 39 -0.28 -0.79 -19.59
C THR A 39 0.84 -1.83 -19.63
N THR A 40 1.32 -2.27 -18.46
CA THR A 40 2.35 -3.31 -18.31
C THR A 40 1.84 -4.67 -18.81
N TYR A 41 0.58 -4.99 -18.53
CA TYR A 41 -0.06 -6.26 -18.91
C TYR A 41 -1.28 -5.99 -19.81
N PRO A 42 -1.07 -5.68 -21.11
CA PRO A 42 -2.16 -5.29 -22.01
C PRO A 42 -3.19 -6.40 -22.27
N SER A 43 -2.83 -7.67 -22.02
CA SER A 43 -3.75 -8.80 -22.10
C SER A 43 -4.50 -9.07 -20.80
N ALA A 44 -4.13 -8.43 -19.69
CA ALA A 44 -4.80 -8.58 -18.40
C ALA A 44 -6.09 -7.75 -18.37
N HIS A 45 -7.13 -8.30 -17.75
CA HIS A 45 -8.29 -7.55 -17.32
C HIS A 45 -8.06 -7.06 -15.89
N VAL A 46 -8.03 -5.75 -15.71
CA VAL A 46 -7.82 -5.10 -14.42
C VAL A 46 -9.15 -4.60 -13.87
N ILE A 47 -9.49 -4.99 -12.64
CA ILE A 47 -10.60 -4.44 -11.89
C ILE A 47 -10.04 -3.45 -10.86
N ALA A 48 -10.38 -2.18 -11.03
CA ALA A 48 -10.05 -1.11 -10.09
C ALA A 48 -11.23 -0.92 -9.14
N ALA A 49 -11.07 -1.26 -7.86
CA ALA A 49 -12.13 -1.18 -6.88
C ALA A 49 -11.84 -0.13 -5.81
N ASP A 50 -12.83 0.71 -5.51
CA ASP A 50 -12.76 1.74 -4.46
C ASP A 50 -14.17 2.15 -4.02
N MET A 51 -14.32 2.78 -2.86
CA MET A 51 -15.61 3.35 -2.44
C MET A 51 -16.02 4.57 -3.29
N THR A 52 -15.04 5.20 -3.94
CA THR A 52 -15.25 6.40 -4.76
C THR A 52 -14.69 6.19 -6.16
N PRO A 53 -15.36 6.70 -7.21
CA PRO A 53 -14.82 6.60 -8.57
C PRO A 53 -13.53 7.42 -8.71
N PRO A 54 -12.61 7.02 -9.61
CA PRO A 54 -11.44 7.83 -9.90
C PRO A 54 -11.86 9.20 -10.46
N PRO A 55 -11.03 10.25 -10.31
CA PRO A 55 -11.30 11.56 -10.88
C PRO A 55 -11.56 11.48 -12.39
N THR A 56 -12.51 12.27 -12.90
CA THR A 56 -12.87 12.31 -14.32
C THR A 56 -11.73 12.76 -15.24
N THR A 57 -10.68 13.35 -14.67
CA THR A 57 -9.44 13.73 -15.37
C THR A 57 -8.55 12.54 -15.71
N ILE A 58 -8.81 11.36 -15.12
CA ILE A 58 -8.10 10.12 -15.41
C ILE A 58 -8.90 9.32 -16.45
N SER A 59 -8.28 9.04 -17.58
CA SER A 59 -8.83 8.13 -18.59
C SER A 59 -8.40 6.70 -18.26
N LEU A 60 -9.36 5.82 -17.99
CA LEU A 60 -9.09 4.41 -17.76
C LEU A 60 -8.88 3.68 -19.11
N PRO A 61 -7.82 2.87 -19.26
CA PRO A 61 -7.63 2.01 -20.42
C PRO A 61 -8.81 1.06 -20.65
N PRO A 62 -9.03 0.57 -21.88
CA PRO A 62 -10.17 -0.32 -22.20
C PRO A 62 -10.15 -1.65 -21.43
N ASN A 63 -8.98 -2.09 -20.95
CA ASN A 63 -8.81 -3.27 -20.13
C ASN A 63 -8.88 -2.99 -18.61
N VAL A 64 -9.24 -1.77 -18.18
CA VAL A 64 -9.50 -1.40 -16.78
C VAL A 64 -10.99 -1.18 -16.57
N ASN A 65 -11.56 -1.83 -15.57
CA ASN A 65 -12.96 -1.70 -15.19
C ASN A 65 -13.08 -1.23 -13.75
N PHE A 66 -13.67 -0.05 -13.56
CA PHE A 66 -13.93 0.45 -12.21
C PHE A 66 -15.14 -0.25 -11.58
N ARG A 67 -15.04 -0.60 -10.29
CA ARG A 67 -16.15 -1.09 -9.47
C ARG A 67 -16.21 -0.35 -8.15
N LYS A 68 -17.34 0.30 -7.88
CA LYS A 68 -17.60 0.88 -6.56
C LYS A 68 -17.80 -0.25 -5.55
N MET A 69 -16.96 -0.31 -4.53
CA MET A 69 -17.00 -1.39 -3.52
C MET A 69 -16.59 -0.87 -2.15
N ASN A 70 -17.28 -1.34 -1.11
CA ASN A 70 -16.82 -1.25 0.27
C ASN A 70 -16.23 -2.61 0.64
N PHE A 71 -14.97 -2.63 1.08
CA PHE A 71 -14.26 -3.90 1.34
C PHE A 71 -14.74 -4.60 2.61
N LEU A 72 -15.48 -3.89 3.48
CA LEU A 72 -16.13 -4.50 4.63
C LEU A 72 -17.24 -5.48 4.20
N ASP A 73 -17.91 -5.20 3.07
CA ASP A 73 -18.96 -6.06 2.51
C ASP A 73 -18.39 -7.32 1.85
N PRO A 74 -19.17 -8.40 1.72
CA PRO A 74 -18.75 -9.59 0.97
C PRO A 74 -18.31 -9.25 -0.47
N PHE A 75 -17.19 -9.83 -0.89
CA PHE A 75 -16.68 -9.61 -2.25
C PHE A 75 -17.62 -10.25 -3.29
N PRO A 76 -18.08 -9.52 -4.33
CA PRO A 76 -19.00 -10.03 -5.35
C PRO A 76 -18.25 -10.80 -6.45
N PHE A 77 -17.29 -11.63 -6.07
CA PHE A 77 -16.44 -12.41 -6.97
C PHE A 77 -16.47 -13.87 -6.54
N ALA A 78 -16.42 -14.78 -7.51
CA ALA A 78 -16.24 -16.19 -7.20
C ALA A 78 -14.85 -16.41 -6.57
N PRO A 79 -14.71 -17.36 -5.63
CA PRO A 79 -13.40 -17.77 -5.15
C PRO A 79 -12.48 -18.20 -6.31
N GLY A 80 -11.18 -17.95 -6.21
CA GLY A 80 -10.23 -18.38 -7.24
C GLY A 80 -10.26 -17.58 -8.55
N SER A 81 -10.77 -16.35 -8.54
CA SER A 81 -11.02 -15.56 -9.75
C SER A 81 -9.83 -14.72 -10.25
N PHE A 82 -8.80 -14.50 -9.44
CA PHE A 82 -7.75 -13.52 -9.73
C PHE A 82 -6.34 -14.10 -9.68
N ASP A 83 -5.50 -13.65 -10.60
CA ASP A 83 -4.06 -13.83 -10.58
C ASP A 83 -3.37 -13.04 -9.49
N VAL A 84 -3.83 -11.79 -9.36
CA VAL A 84 -3.20 -10.79 -8.53
C VAL A 84 -4.31 -10.06 -7.81
N VAL A 85 -4.22 -10.02 -6.49
CA VAL A 85 -4.97 -9.10 -5.65
C VAL A 85 -3.96 -8.14 -5.06
N HIS A 86 -4.17 -6.85 -5.29
CA HIS A 86 -3.27 -5.78 -4.87
C HIS A 86 -3.98 -4.79 -3.96
N MET A 87 -3.28 -4.37 -2.90
CA MET A 87 -3.68 -3.28 -2.00
C MET A 87 -2.46 -2.44 -1.66
N ARG A 88 -2.59 -1.11 -1.78
CA ARG A 88 -1.58 -0.16 -1.32
C ARG A 88 -2.23 0.90 -0.45
N PHE A 89 -1.80 1.00 0.81
CA PHE A 89 -2.30 1.97 1.79
C PHE A 89 -3.78 1.82 2.10
N VAL A 90 -4.22 0.57 2.29
CA VAL A 90 -5.63 0.21 2.54
C VAL A 90 -5.80 -0.60 3.81
N MET A 91 -4.87 -1.51 4.12
CA MET A 91 -4.94 -2.36 5.31
C MET A 91 -4.98 -1.53 6.60
N ILE A 92 -4.36 -0.35 6.58
CA ILE A 92 -4.37 0.62 7.69
C ILE A 92 -5.79 1.05 8.10
N HIS A 93 -6.75 1.02 7.16
CA HIS A 93 -8.13 1.46 7.34
C HIS A 93 -9.10 0.33 7.71
N LEU A 94 -8.61 -0.91 7.79
CA LEU A 94 -9.44 -2.06 8.16
C LEU A 94 -9.44 -2.22 9.69
N PRO A 95 -10.60 -2.50 10.33
CA PRO A 95 -10.70 -2.60 11.78
C PRO A 95 -9.92 -3.79 12.35
N GLU A 96 -9.87 -4.90 11.62
CA GLU A 96 -9.19 -6.14 12.00
C GLU A 96 -8.46 -6.70 10.78
N PRO A 97 -7.36 -6.09 10.33
CA PRO A 97 -6.74 -6.38 9.04
C PRO A 97 -6.32 -7.84 8.88
N GLU A 98 -6.00 -8.55 9.97
CA GLU A 98 -5.69 -9.97 10.00
C GLU A 98 -6.84 -10.82 9.46
N SER A 99 -8.08 -10.48 9.84
CA SER A 99 -9.28 -11.22 9.42
C SER A 99 -9.56 -11.12 7.91
N TYR A 100 -8.98 -10.11 7.25
CA TYR A 100 -9.14 -9.92 5.81
C TYR A 100 -8.18 -10.78 4.99
N ILE A 101 -7.11 -11.32 5.58
CA ILE A 101 -6.11 -12.11 4.85
C ILE A 101 -6.76 -13.32 4.19
N SER A 102 -7.52 -14.13 4.92
CA SER A 102 -8.23 -15.28 4.36
C SER A 102 -9.27 -14.87 3.31
N ARG A 103 -9.94 -13.71 3.49
CA ARG A 103 -10.88 -13.18 2.50
C ARG A 103 -10.17 -12.82 1.19
N LEU A 104 -9.01 -12.17 1.27
CA LEU A 104 -8.19 -11.81 0.10
C LEU A 104 -7.60 -13.05 -0.56
N ALA A 105 -7.12 -14.02 0.23
CA ALA A 105 -6.60 -15.29 -0.26
C ALA A 105 -7.67 -16.07 -1.03
N SER A 106 -8.93 -16.08 -0.55
CA SER A 106 -10.03 -16.77 -1.23
C SER A 106 -10.32 -16.28 -2.66
N LEU A 107 -9.94 -15.03 -2.98
CA LEU A 107 -10.10 -14.45 -4.31
C LEU A 107 -9.03 -14.92 -5.30
N LEU A 108 -7.89 -15.42 -4.80
CA LEU A 108 -6.76 -15.83 -5.61
C LEU A 108 -6.97 -17.23 -6.18
N ARG A 109 -6.64 -17.38 -7.46
CA ARG A 109 -6.47 -18.70 -8.07
C ARG A 109 -5.24 -19.41 -7.50
N SER A 110 -5.11 -20.71 -7.75
CA SER A 110 -3.88 -21.44 -7.46
C SER A 110 -2.68 -20.74 -8.10
N ASN A 111 -1.60 -20.56 -7.33
CA ASN A 111 -0.40 -19.80 -7.70
C ASN A 111 -0.63 -18.28 -7.94
N GLY A 112 -1.75 -17.72 -7.48
CA GLY A 112 -1.99 -16.28 -7.48
C GLY A 112 -1.16 -15.54 -6.42
N TRP A 113 -0.98 -14.24 -6.62
CA TRP A 113 -0.19 -13.36 -5.77
C TRP A 113 -1.08 -12.38 -5.01
N LEU A 114 -0.92 -12.34 -3.68
CA LEU A 114 -1.38 -11.22 -2.87
C LEU A 114 -0.25 -10.20 -2.73
N LEU A 115 -0.49 -8.96 -3.17
CA LEU A 115 0.47 -7.86 -3.07
C LEU A 115 -0.06 -6.81 -2.10
N LEU A 116 0.61 -6.66 -0.95
CA LEU A 116 0.27 -5.66 0.06
C LEU A 116 1.43 -4.67 0.19
N GLU A 117 1.12 -3.38 0.11
CA GLU A 117 2.08 -2.29 0.28
C GLU A 117 1.58 -1.31 1.35
N GLU A 118 2.26 -1.25 2.49
CA GLU A 118 1.91 -0.40 3.61
C GLU A 118 3.16 0.30 4.18
N PRO A 119 3.02 1.52 4.72
CA PRO A 119 4.08 2.10 5.54
C PRO A 119 4.18 1.33 6.85
N ASP A 120 5.41 1.00 7.25
CA ASP A 120 5.68 0.53 8.62
C ASP A 120 5.70 1.70 9.64
N HIS A 121 5.79 2.93 9.13
CA HIS A 121 5.91 4.19 9.87
C HIS A 121 7.06 4.19 10.92
N ILE A 122 8.07 3.32 10.72
CA ILE A 122 9.26 3.28 11.55
C ILE A 122 10.21 4.39 11.09
N LEU A 123 10.22 5.50 11.83
CA LEU A 123 11.14 6.60 11.55
C LEU A 123 12.53 6.38 12.13
N ARG A 124 13.55 6.80 11.38
CA ARG A 124 14.96 6.79 11.79
C ARG A 124 15.65 8.09 11.38
N ASP A 125 16.57 8.56 12.22
CA ASP A 125 17.51 9.63 11.90
C ASP A 125 18.87 9.02 11.50
N ALA A 126 19.14 8.94 10.20
CA ALA A 126 20.35 8.31 9.64
C ALA A 126 20.62 6.93 10.28
N ASN A 127 19.60 6.06 10.27
CA ASN A 127 19.56 4.73 10.89
C ASN A 127 19.53 4.66 12.43
N ARG A 128 19.60 5.80 13.13
CA ARG A 128 19.47 5.90 14.59
C ARG A 128 18.02 6.15 15.01
N PRO A 129 17.66 5.91 16.28
CA PRO A 129 16.38 6.37 16.81
C PRO A 129 16.20 7.87 16.60
N VAL A 130 14.96 8.28 16.32
CA VAL A 130 14.61 9.70 16.25
C VAL A 130 14.69 10.37 17.62
N GLY A 131 14.85 11.69 17.66
CA GLY A 131 14.85 12.44 18.91
C GLY A 131 13.50 12.40 19.65
N PRO A 132 13.48 12.70 20.96
CA PRO A 132 12.32 12.52 21.84
C PRO A 132 11.09 13.34 21.43
N GLY A 133 11.28 14.47 20.75
CA GLY A 133 10.20 15.28 20.21
C GLY A 133 9.43 14.57 19.08
N VAL A 134 10.15 13.97 18.13
CA VAL A 134 9.55 13.21 17.02
C VAL A 134 8.91 11.94 17.54
N GLU A 135 9.56 11.25 18.47
CA GLU A 135 9.01 10.06 19.13
C GLU A 135 7.68 10.38 19.83
N THR A 136 7.63 11.48 20.59
CA THR A 136 6.41 11.94 21.28
C THR A 136 5.32 12.30 20.28
N LEU A 137 5.63 13.03 19.22
CA LEU A 137 4.69 13.36 18.16
C LEU A 137 4.08 12.10 17.52
N TYR A 138 4.91 11.15 17.13
CA TYR A 138 4.43 9.92 16.47
C TYR A 138 3.64 9.03 17.44
N ARG A 139 4.03 8.97 18.72
CA ARG A 139 3.26 8.27 19.73
C ARG A 139 1.85 8.85 19.90
N GLU A 140 1.72 10.16 19.98
CA GLU A 140 0.40 10.81 20.08
C GLU A 140 -0.39 10.70 18.78
N TYR A 141 0.27 10.79 17.62
CA TYR A 141 -0.33 10.51 16.32
C TYR A 141 -0.90 9.09 16.24
N TYR A 142 -0.15 8.05 16.67
CA TYR A 142 -0.62 6.66 16.68
C TYR A 142 -1.83 6.48 17.60
N LYS A 143 -1.79 7.07 18.80
CA LYS A 143 -2.93 7.04 19.73
C LYS A 143 -4.17 7.68 19.10
N TYR A 144 -4.00 8.82 18.43
CA TYR A 144 -5.10 9.51 17.77
C TYR A 144 -5.69 8.67 16.62
N MET A 145 -4.84 8.15 15.73
CA MET A 145 -5.28 7.34 14.58
C MET A 145 -6.03 6.08 15.03
N ARG A 146 -5.55 5.40 16.08
CA ARG A 146 -6.23 4.23 16.64
C ARG A 146 -7.60 4.56 17.24
N LYS A 147 -7.78 5.75 17.82
CA LYS A 147 -9.12 6.21 18.25
C LYS A 147 -10.08 6.41 17.06
N GLN A 148 -9.56 6.57 15.85
CA GLN A 148 -10.33 6.64 14.61
C GLN A 148 -10.44 5.27 13.90
N ASN A 149 -10.08 4.18 14.58
CA ASN A 149 -10.02 2.82 14.01
C ASN A 149 -9.07 2.69 12.81
N VAL A 150 -7.98 3.46 12.81
CA VAL A 150 -6.92 3.35 11.81
C VAL A 150 -5.63 2.90 12.52
N ASP A 151 -5.01 1.81 12.06
CA ASP A 151 -3.77 1.31 12.66
C ASP A 151 -2.53 1.65 11.81
N PRO A 152 -1.84 2.78 12.08
CA PRO A 152 -0.62 3.15 11.37
C PRO A 152 0.55 2.18 11.60
N GLY A 153 0.41 1.18 12.46
CA GLY A 153 1.42 0.15 12.68
C GLY A 153 1.27 -1.11 11.83
N VAL A 154 0.23 -1.23 10.98
CA VAL A 154 -0.07 -2.49 10.29
C VAL A 154 1.05 -2.95 9.36
N GLY A 155 1.73 -2.02 8.67
CA GLY A 155 2.80 -2.35 7.72
C GLY A 155 3.93 -3.18 8.36
N ALA A 156 4.32 -2.82 9.59
CA ALA A 156 5.36 -3.54 10.34
C ALA A 156 4.96 -4.96 10.76
N ARG A 157 3.66 -5.31 10.68
CA ARG A 157 3.10 -6.58 11.14
C ARG A 157 2.64 -7.47 9.98
N LEU A 158 2.56 -6.94 8.75
CA LEU A 158 2.01 -7.65 7.59
C LEU A 158 2.63 -9.03 7.37
N LYS A 159 3.96 -9.13 7.37
CA LYS A 159 4.64 -10.42 7.17
C LYS A 159 4.22 -11.47 8.21
N ALA A 160 4.24 -11.10 9.49
CA ALA A 160 3.84 -11.99 10.57
C ALA A 160 2.35 -12.39 10.46
N MET A 161 1.48 -11.47 10.06
CA MET A 161 0.05 -11.76 9.86
C MET A 161 -0.16 -12.75 8.69
N LEU A 162 0.56 -12.56 7.58
CA LEU A 162 0.51 -13.46 6.42
C LEU A 162 1.03 -14.86 6.76
N GLU A 163 2.17 -14.97 7.45
CA GLU A 163 2.72 -16.25 7.90
C GLU A 163 1.78 -16.97 8.87
N ALA A 164 1.19 -16.24 9.82
CA ALA A 164 0.26 -16.79 10.79
C ALA A 164 -1.03 -17.33 10.15
N SER A 165 -1.46 -16.75 9.02
CA SER A 165 -2.67 -17.18 8.29
C SER A 165 -2.58 -18.59 7.71
N LYS A 166 -1.36 -19.04 7.36
CA LYS A 166 -1.09 -20.31 6.66
C LYS A 166 -1.81 -20.46 5.30
N GLU A 167 -2.29 -19.36 4.72
CA GLU A 167 -2.99 -19.35 3.42
C GLU A 167 -2.02 -19.40 2.23
N PHE A 168 -0.76 -19.03 2.44
CA PHE A 168 0.24 -18.88 1.38
C PHE A 168 1.38 -19.88 1.53
N SER A 169 1.81 -20.45 0.39
CA SER A 169 2.98 -21.33 0.32
C SER A 169 4.30 -20.59 0.51
N GLU A 170 4.32 -19.28 0.24
CA GLU A 170 5.47 -18.41 0.44
C GLU A 170 5.05 -17.01 0.90
N VAL A 171 5.86 -16.40 1.77
CA VAL A 171 5.69 -15.02 2.22
C VAL A 171 7.04 -14.31 2.11
N ASN A 172 7.11 -13.35 1.19
CA ASN A 172 8.31 -12.54 0.95
C ASN A 172 8.06 -11.09 1.36
N GLU A 173 9.09 -10.43 1.92
CA GLU A 173 9.01 -9.04 2.34
C GLU A 173 10.19 -8.22 1.78
N ARG A 174 9.90 -6.99 1.38
CA ARG A 174 10.89 -5.99 0.98
C ARG A 174 10.61 -4.69 1.71
N ILE A 175 11.45 -4.35 2.68
CA ILE A 175 11.40 -3.06 3.37
C ILE A 175 12.24 -2.07 2.57
N ILE A 176 11.61 -1.00 2.11
CA ILE A 176 12.23 0.01 1.24
C ILE A 176 12.30 1.34 1.99
N PRO A 177 13.49 1.82 2.38
CA PRO A 177 13.62 3.05 3.15
C PRO A 177 13.17 4.28 2.37
N CYS A 178 12.09 4.95 2.80
CA CYS A 178 11.66 6.23 2.23
C CYS A 178 12.39 7.39 2.91
N PHE A 179 13.32 8.04 2.20
CA PHE A 179 14.08 9.16 2.74
C PHE A 179 13.26 10.46 2.72
N MET A 180 12.92 11.00 3.90
CA MET A 180 12.15 12.24 4.02
C MET A 180 12.97 13.52 3.77
N ASN A 181 14.30 13.43 3.80
CA ASN A 181 15.18 14.57 3.52
C ASN A 181 16.18 14.20 2.40
N PRO A 182 16.19 14.89 1.25
CA PRO A 182 17.14 14.59 0.17
C PRO A 182 18.61 14.82 0.56
N LYS A 183 18.90 15.59 1.63
CA LYS A 183 20.25 15.78 2.17
C LYS A 183 20.69 14.65 3.12
N SER A 184 19.79 13.77 3.57
CA SER A 184 20.14 12.65 4.44
C SER A 184 20.97 11.58 3.70
N THR A 185 21.06 11.65 2.38
CA THR A 185 21.91 10.79 1.55
C THR A 185 23.34 11.33 1.41
N THR A 186 23.61 12.58 1.79
CA THR A 186 24.90 13.26 1.55
C THR A 186 25.60 13.77 2.81
N GLY A 187 25.17 13.36 4.00
CA GLY A 187 25.87 13.67 5.25
C GLY A 187 25.84 15.16 5.65
N GLY A 188 24.92 15.94 5.10
CA GLY A 188 24.76 17.34 5.46
C GLY A 188 24.14 17.51 6.86
N SER A 189 24.78 18.29 7.72
CA SER A 189 24.22 18.68 9.02
C SER A 189 22.88 19.40 8.85
N PRO A 190 21.88 19.14 9.71
CA PRO A 190 20.63 19.91 9.69
C PRO A 190 20.91 21.40 9.90
N GLN A 191 20.30 22.24 9.07
CA GLN A 191 20.33 23.70 9.24
C GLN A 191 19.10 24.11 10.05
N PHE A 192 19.34 24.75 11.19
CA PHE A 192 18.29 25.37 12.01
C PHE A 192 18.29 26.86 11.73
N HIS A 193 17.15 27.38 11.31
CA HIS A 193 16.92 28.82 11.15
C HIS A 193 15.98 29.26 12.27
N ALA A 194 16.43 30.19 13.10
CA ALA A 194 15.63 30.82 14.13
C ALA A 194 15.75 32.33 13.95
N GLU A 195 14.64 32.97 13.55
CA GLU A 195 14.55 34.41 13.40
C GLU A 195 13.66 34.96 14.51
N ARG A 196 14.17 35.96 15.23
CA ARG A 196 13.39 36.72 16.20
C ARG A 196 12.81 37.93 15.48
N PHE A 197 11.49 38.07 15.52
CA PHE A 197 10.83 39.29 15.04
C PHE A 197 11.29 40.47 15.89
N ASN A 198 11.76 41.54 15.25
CA ASN A 198 12.03 42.81 15.92
C ASN A 198 10.78 43.69 15.83
N GLU A 199 10.42 44.35 16.94
CA GLU A 199 9.36 45.37 17.01
C GLU A 199 9.63 46.57 16.11
#